data_AF-A0A382GS16-F1
#
_entry.id   AF-A0A382GS16-F1
#
_cell.length_a   1.000
_cell.length_b   1.000
_cell.length_c   1.000
_cell.angle_alpha   90.00
_cell.angle_beta   90.00
_cell.angle_gamma   90.00
#
_symmetry.space_group_name_H-M   'P 1'
#
loop_
_entity.id
_entity.type
_entity.pdbx_description
1 polymer ?
#
loop_
_entity_poly.entity_id
_entity_poly.type
_entity_poly.pdbx_seq_one_letter_code
_entity_poly.pdbx_strand_id
1 'polypeptide(L)'
;MSTTTLDPVERLLDNAEQGNSIIKNPNVLRHDYIPERILHRDKQQELVTQSLIPLYKKSIPPNLLVYGKPGTGKTLVVRKVLNQIQNRVDKNSYQIKIATTNAKDQSNLYNVLVDLGRQLGLKSKKTPDDKLWLPSTGLSISEVFNRILYIIEKNKLNTVFVIDEIDHLAKLVDKTGKDVLYSITRANLKLKNGSLSLIGISNDVRFKDELDPRVISTLSEEELVFPGYETNEIKEILEDRVPLAFEENSVSSGALNLCASMACREHGDARRAIKLLDVAAKTAELKQDSSITDEHIRLASQRIEV
;
A
#
# COMPACT_ATOMS: atom_id res chain seq x y z
N MET A 1 21.97 -44.78 -30.26
CA MET A 1 22.18 -43.36 -29.88
C MET A 1 21.26 -43.09 -28.71
N SER A 2 21.81 -43.03 -27.49
CA SER A 2 21.01 -42.84 -26.28
C SER A 2 20.62 -41.37 -26.17
N THR A 3 19.36 -41.05 -26.39
CA THR A 3 18.78 -39.76 -26.04
C THR A 3 18.66 -39.70 -24.52
N THR A 4 19.76 -39.38 -23.84
CA THR A 4 19.72 -39.06 -22.41
C THR A 4 19.03 -37.72 -22.31
N THR A 5 17.72 -37.72 -22.06
CA THR A 5 17.00 -36.51 -21.65
C THR A 5 17.68 -36.00 -20.38
N LEU A 6 18.32 -34.84 -20.47
CA LEU A 6 18.87 -34.16 -19.30
C LEU A 6 17.80 -34.11 -18.20
N ASP A 7 18.24 -34.27 -16.96
CA ASP A 7 17.39 -34.07 -15.80
C ASP A 7 16.68 -32.71 -15.90
N PRO A 8 15.36 -32.62 -15.66
CA PRO A 8 14.63 -31.37 -15.80
C PRO A 8 15.18 -30.22 -14.95
N VAL A 9 15.78 -30.50 -13.80
CA VAL A 9 16.39 -29.50 -12.93
C VAL A 9 17.71 -29.04 -13.54
N GLU A 10 18.60 -29.95 -13.91
CA GLU A 10 19.88 -29.63 -14.56
C GLU A 10 19.65 -28.79 -15.84
N ARG A 11 18.69 -29.19 -16.67
CA ARG A 11 18.32 -28.42 -17.88
C ARG A 11 17.84 -26.99 -17.56
N LEU A 12 17.11 -26.80 -16.46
CA LEU A 12 16.65 -25.47 -16.06
C LEU A 12 17.77 -24.62 -15.48
N LEU A 13 18.74 -25.23 -14.78
CA LEU A 13 19.93 -24.57 -14.27
C LEU A 13 20.86 -24.15 -15.41
N ASP A 14 21.14 -25.06 -16.36
CA ASP A 14 21.93 -24.76 -17.56
C ASP A 14 21.31 -23.62 -18.37
N ASN A 15 19.99 -23.63 -18.55
CA ASN A 15 19.25 -22.56 -19.22
C ASN A 15 19.29 -21.22 -18.46
N ALA A 16 19.40 -21.25 -17.13
CA ALA A 16 19.54 -20.04 -16.32
C ALA A 16 20.96 -19.46 -16.40
N GLU A 17 21.98 -20.31 -16.56
CA GLU A 17 23.38 -19.89 -16.70
C GLU A 17 23.72 -19.42 -18.12
N GLN A 18 23.13 -20.03 -19.14
CA GLN A 18 23.41 -19.75 -20.56
C GLN A 18 22.39 -18.82 -21.22
N GLY A 19 21.24 -18.58 -20.58
CA GLY A 19 20.06 -18.05 -21.24
C GLY A 19 19.99 -16.54 -21.41
N ASN A 20 19.07 -16.13 -22.29
CA ASN A 20 18.73 -14.73 -22.51
C ASN A 20 18.15 -14.14 -21.23
N SER A 21 18.90 -13.24 -20.58
CA SER A 21 18.36 -12.42 -19.50
C SER A 21 17.53 -11.29 -20.09
N ILE A 22 16.22 -11.41 -19.98
CA ILE A 22 15.25 -10.38 -20.38
C ILE A 22 15.10 -9.37 -19.24
N ILE A 23 15.11 -9.87 -17.99
CA ILE A 23 14.87 -9.06 -16.80
C ILE A 23 16.18 -8.48 -16.27
N LYS A 24 16.40 -7.19 -16.54
CA LYS A 24 17.54 -6.44 -16.01
C LYS A 24 17.39 -6.07 -14.54
N ASN A 25 16.19 -5.66 -14.13
CA ASN A 25 15.92 -5.22 -12.76
C ASN A 25 14.55 -5.71 -12.27
N PRO A 26 14.49 -6.88 -11.62
CA PRO A 26 13.24 -7.45 -11.14
C PRO A 26 12.58 -6.61 -10.03
N ASN A 27 13.33 -5.74 -9.33
CA ASN A 27 12.78 -4.94 -8.23
C ASN A 27 11.75 -3.91 -8.71
N VAL A 28 11.86 -3.43 -9.95
CA VAL A 28 10.94 -2.45 -10.55
C VAL A 28 9.53 -3.04 -10.75
N LEU A 29 9.43 -4.35 -10.88
CA LEU A 29 8.17 -5.07 -11.11
C LEU A 29 7.49 -5.52 -9.81
N ARG A 30 8.12 -5.29 -8.65
CA ARG A 30 7.53 -5.65 -7.37
C ARG A 30 6.41 -4.69 -6.99
N HIS A 31 5.43 -5.20 -6.26
CA HIS A 31 4.26 -4.43 -5.82
C HIS A 31 4.58 -3.31 -4.81
N ASP A 32 5.74 -3.38 -4.15
CA ASP A 32 6.26 -2.41 -3.17
C ASP A 32 7.16 -1.34 -3.80
N TYR A 33 7.40 -1.41 -5.12
CA TYR A 33 8.17 -0.40 -5.84
C TYR A 33 7.44 0.95 -5.88
N ILE A 34 8.15 2.03 -5.52
CA ILE A 34 7.64 3.40 -5.57
C ILE A 34 8.39 4.13 -6.70
N PRO A 35 7.72 4.51 -7.79
CA PRO A 35 8.37 5.28 -8.85
C PRO A 35 8.60 6.73 -8.46
N GLU A 36 9.53 7.37 -9.16
CA GLU A 36 9.73 8.81 -9.08
C GLU A 36 8.48 9.58 -9.52
N ARG A 37 7.89 9.16 -10.65
CA ARG A 37 6.66 9.71 -11.21
C ARG A 37 5.50 8.71 -11.09
N ILE A 38 4.34 9.20 -10.65
CA ILE A 38 3.10 8.43 -10.66
C ILE A 38 2.26 8.97 -11.81
N LEU A 39 2.10 8.18 -12.87
CA LEU A 39 1.32 8.58 -14.05
C LEU A 39 -0.18 8.53 -13.76
N HIS A 40 -0.95 9.37 -14.47
CA HIS A 40 -2.42 9.44 -14.43
C HIS A 40 -3.05 9.64 -13.05
N ARG A 41 -2.29 10.18 -12.09
CA ARG A 41 -2.77 10.46 -10.73
C ARG A 41 -2.43 11.87 -10.28
N ASP A 42 -2.26 12.81 -11.21
CA ASP A 42 -1.95 14.21 -10.88
C ASP A 42 -3.09 14.84 -10.08
N LYS A 43 -4.35 14.70 -10.55
CA LYS A 43 -5.53 15.17 -9.82
C LYS A 43 -5.65 14.55 -8.42
N GLN A 44 -5.44 13.24 -8.28
CA GLN A 44 -5.50 12.59 -6.97
C GLN A 44 -4.36 13.04 -6.05
N GLN A 45 -3.15 13.23 -6.58
CA GLN A 45 -2.01 13.78 -5.84
C GLN A 45 -2.32 15.20 -5.34
N GLU A 46 -2.91 16.05 -6.18
CA GLU A 46 -3.33 17.40 -5.81
C GLU A 46 -4.36 17.37 -4.69
N LEU A 47 -5.42 16.57 -4.82
CA LEU A 47 -6.49 16.48 -3.83
C LEU A 47 -6.00 15.93 -2.48
N VAL A 48 -5.20 14.86 -2.49
CA VAL A 48 -4.59 14.33 -1.25
C VAL A 48 -3.65 15.36 -0.64
N THR A 49 -2.89 16.10 -1.46
CA THR A 49 -2.01 17.17 -0.96
C THR A 49 -2.82 18.30 -0.34
N GLN A 50 -3.91 18.74 -0.97
CA GLN A 50 -4.79 19.78 -0.44
C GLN A 50 -5.33 19.42 0.95
N SER A 51 -5.80 18.18 1.11
CA SER A 51 -6.26 17.63 2.40
C SER A 51 -5.15 17.67 3.47
N LEU A 52 -3.91 17.37 3.07
CA LEU A 52 -2.78 17.23 4.00
C LEU A 52 -1.91 18.49 4.15
N ILE A 53 -2.18 19.57 3.41
CA ILE A 53 -1.52 20.88 3.56
C ILE A 53 -1.49 21.39 5.02
N PRO A 54 -2.53 21.18 5.86
CA PRO A 54 -2.49 21.55 7.26
C PRO A 54 -1.26 21.01 8.00
N LEU A 55 -0.80 19.79 7.71
CA LEU A 55 0.42 19.22 8.30
C LEU A 55 1.66 20.06 7.96
N TYR A 56 1.77 20.50 6.72
CA TYR A 56 2.86 21.38 6.28
C TYR A 56 2.78 22.75 6.96
N LYS A 57 1.56 23.27 7.14
CA LYS A 57 1.28 24.51 7.87
C LYS A 57 1.31 24.35 9.41
N LYS A 58 1.79 23.21 9.93
CA LYS A 58 1.94 22.93 11.37
C LYS A 58 0.61 22.92 12.13
N SER A 59 -0.43 22.38 11.50
CA SER A 59 -1.78 22.25 12.04
C SER A 59 -2.33 20.84 11.78
N ILE A 60 -3.42 20.48 12.47
CA ILE A 60 -4.03 19.16 12.38
C ILE A 60 -4.80 19.06 11.05
N PRO A 61 -4.51 18.10 10.17
CA PRO A 61 -5.30 17.87 8.97
C PRO A 61 -6.63 17.19 9.32
N PRO A 62 -7.65 17.31 8.45
CA PRO A 62 -8.87 16.54 8.58
C PRO A 62 -8.57 15.04 8.49
N ASN A 63 -9.48 14.22 9.02
CA ASN A 63 -9.47 12.79 8.73
C ASN A 63 -9.83 12.58 7.26
N LEU A 64 -9.07 11.73 6.58
CA LEU A 64 -9.18 11.52 5.14
C LEU A 64 -9.54 10.06 4.84
N LEU A 65 -10.63 9.84 4.13
CA LEU A 65 -10.94 8.53 3.55
C LEU A 65 -10.63 8.50 2.05
N VAL A 66 -9.91 7.47 1.64
CA VAL A 66 -9.50 7.25 0.25
C VAL A 66 -10.10 5.94 -0.25
N TYR A 67 -10.93 6.04 -1.30
CA TYR A 67 -11.65 4.93 -1.90
C TYR A 67 -11.13 4.60 -3.29
N GLY A 68 -11.37 3.37 -3.73
CA GLY A 68 -11.12 2.95 -5.11
C GLY A 68 -10.80 1.47 -5.17
N LYS A 69 -10.95 0.85 -6.34
CA LYS A 69 -10.64 -0.59 -6.50
C LYS A 69 -9.15 -0.90 -6.21
N PRO A 70 -8.78 -2.16 -5.95
CA PRO A 70 -7.37 -2.55 -5.84
C PRO A 70 -6.55 -2.09 -7.05
N GLY A 71 -5.25 -1.83 -6.84
CA GLY A 71 -4.35 -1.46 -7.94
C GLY A 71 -4.49 -0.04 -8.49
N THR A 72 -5.45 0.77 -8.01
CA THR A 72 -5.70 2.14 -8.50
C THR A 72 -4.70 3.20 -8.03
N GLY A 73 -3.71 2.84 -7.20
CA GLY A 73 -2.63 3.75 -6.77
C GLY A 73 -2.87 4.51 -5.44
N LYS A 74 -3.92 4.18 -4.69
CA LYS A 74 -4.27 4.84 -3.40
C LYS A 74 -3.10 4.92 -2.42
N THR A 75 -2.59 3.76 -1.99
CA THR A 75 -1.49 3.64 -1.03
C THR A 75 -0.22 4.31 -1.53
N LEU A 76 0.04 4.24 -2.84
CA LEU A 76 1.21 4.82 -3.48
C LEU A 76 1.17 6.36 -3.40
N VAL A 77 0.05 6.97 -3.77
CA VAL A 77 -0.14 8.42 -3.73
C VAL A 77 -0.11 8.94 -2.29
N VAL A 78 -0.84 8.33 -1.36
CA VAL A 78 -0.87 8.74 0.05
C VAL A 78 0.54 8.71 0.65
N ARG A 79 1.28 7.62 0.44
CA ARG A 79 2.66 7.48 0.94
C ARG A 79 3.59 8.53 0.33
N LYS A 80 3.50 8.78 -0.98
CA LYS A 80 4.32 9.79 -1.67
C LYS A 80 4.07 11.18 -1.09
N VAL A 81 2.80 11.60 -0.96
CA VAL A 81 2.44 12.93 -0.45
C VAL A 81 2.91 13.10 1.00
N LEU A 82 2.65 12.12 1.86
CA LEU A 82 3.10 12.17 3.26
C LEU A 82 4.62 12.26 3.39
N ASN A 83 5.37 11.47 2.61
CA ASN A 83 6.83 11.52 2.60
C ASN A 83 7.34 12.89 2.12
N GLN A 84 6.74 13.47 1.08
CA GLN A 84 7.11 14.79 0.60
C GLN A 84 6.85 15.89 1.63
N ILE A 85 5.71 15.84 2.33
CA ILE A 85 5.41 16.77 3.42
C ILE A 85 6.43 16.61 4.55
N GLN A 86 6.66 15.38 5.02
CA GLN A 86 7.61 15.11 6.11
C GLN A 86 9.04 15.54 5.79
N ASN A 87 9.46 15.43 4.52
CA ASN A 87 10.79 15.86 4.07
C ASN A 87 10.94 17.39 3.98
N ARG A 88 9.84 18.12 3.77
CA ARG A 88 9.85 19.59 3.67
C ARG A 88 9.61 20.31 4.99
N VAL A 89 8.99 19.64 5.97
CA VAL A 89 8.76 20.21 7.30
C VAL A 89 10.03 20.12 8.14
N ASP A 90 10.43 21.24 8.75
CA ASP A 90 11.51 21.26 9.72
C ASP A 90 11.11 20.47 10.97
N LYS A 91 11.78 19.34 11.16
CA LYS A 91 11.56 18.38 12.24
C LYS A 91 11.79 18.98 13.63
N ASN A 92 12.62 20.02 13.76
CA ASN A 92 12.85 20.69 15.04
C ASN A 92 11.66 21.55 15.46
N SER A 93 10.84 21.97 14.49
CA SER A 93 9.70 22.87 14.72
C SER A 93 8.36 22.14 14.77
N TYR A 94 8.19 21.05 14.03
CA TYR A 94 6.94 20.29 13.95
C TYR A 94 7.21 18.81 13.66
N GLN A 95 7.19 17.99 14.71
CA GLN A 95 7.54 16.58 14.60
C GLN A 95 6.36 15.76 14.07
N ILE A 96 6.39 15.44 12.79
CA ILE A 96 5.40 14.56 12.14
C ILE A 96 5.83 13.09 12.30
N LYS A 97 4.93 12.25 12.82
CA LYS A 97 5.11 10.80 12.85
C LYS A 97 4.02 10.09 12.07
N ILE A 98 4.42 9.42 11.00
CA ILE A 98 3.53 8.60 10.17
C ILE A 98 3.65 7.16 10.67
N ALA A 99 2.54 6.55 11.07
CA ALA A 99 2.47 5.13 11.38
C ALA A 99 1.49 4.49 10.40
N THR A 100 1.94 3.45 9.71
CA THR A 100 1.18 2.81 8.63
C THR A 100 0.95 1.34 8.93
N THR A 101 -0.27 0.86 8.78
CA THR A 101 -0.60 -0.56 8.95
C THR A 101 -1.60 -0.98 7.88
N ASN A 102 -1.52 -2.23 7.42
CA ASN A 102 -2.57 -2.82 6.61
C ASN A 102 -3.45 -3.68 7.53
N ALA A 103 -4.73 -3.33 7.64
CA ALA A 103 -5.67 -4.03 8.54
C ALA A 103 -5.90 -5.50 8.14
N LYS A 104 -5.75 -5.86 6.85
CA LYS A 104 -5.91 -7.24 6.37
C LYS A 104 -4.75 -8.15 6.77
N ASP A 105 -3.56 -7.59 6.93
CA ASP A 105 -2.36 -8.34 7.36
C ASP A 105 -2.38 -8.63 8.87
N GLN A 106 -3.30 -8.02 9.62
CA GLN A 106 -3.41 -8.16 11.08
C GLN A 106 -4.48 -9.17 11.47
N SER A 107 -4.19 -10.01 12.47
CA SER A 107 -5.12 -11.06 12.91
C SER A 107 -6.37 -10.51 13.61
N ASN A 108 -6.26 -9.35 14.25
CA ASN A 108 -7.35 -8.70 14.98
C ASN A 108 -7.03 -7.22 15.25
N LEU A 109 -8.02 -6.53 15.83
CA LEU A 109 -7.95 -5.11 16.19
C LEU A 109 -6.83 -4.77 17.19
N TYR A 110 -6.52 -5.67 18.11
CA TYR A 110 -5.43 -5.48 19.06
C TYR A 110 -4.08 -5.41 18.34
N ASN A 111 -3.86 -6.29 17.35
CA ASN A 111 -2.63 -6.32 16.57
C ASN A 111 -2.43 -5.05 15.72
N VAL A 112 -3.51 -4.49 15.15
CA VAL A 112 -3.50 -3.20 14.44
C VAL A 112 -2.96 -2.08 15.33
N LEU A 113 -3.51 -1.95 16.55
CA LEU A 113 -3.06 -0.92 17.48
C LEU A 113 -1.63 -1.17 17.98
N VAL A 114 -1.26 -2.42 18.22
CA VAL A 114 0.11 -2.77 18.63
C VAL A 114 1.13 -2.43 17.56
N ASP A 115 0.83 -2.72 16.30
CA ASP A 115 1.69 -2.37 15.17
C ASP A 115 1.89 -0.84 15.07
N LEU A 116 0.79 -0.08 15.05
CA LEU A 116 0.83 1.39 15.06
C LEU A 116 1.59 1.94 16.26
N GLY A 117 1.31 1.42 17.47
CA GLY A 117 1.96 1.85 18.70
C GLY A 117 3.48 1.59 18.71
N ARG A 118 3.92 0.46 18.15
CA ARG A 118 5.35 0.14 18.01
C ARG A 118 6.07 1.10 17.06
N GLN A 119 5.42 1.50 15.96
CA GLN A 119 5.98 2.48 15.02
C GLN A 119 6.14 3.88 15.65
N LEU A 120 5.32 4.22 16.65
CA LEU A 120 5.47 5.44 17.45
C LEU A 120 6.57 5.36 18.52
N GLY A 121 7.11 4.17 18.78
CA GLY A 121 8.23 3.95 19.70
C GLY A 121 7.89 3.17 20.97
N LEU A 122 6.66 2.67 21.13
CA LEU A 122 6.32 1.75 22.23
C LEU A 122 7.10 0.43 22.09
N LYS A 123 7.47 -0.17 23.21
CA LYS A 123 8.46 -1.26 23.28
C LYS A 123 7.80 -2.57 23.70
N SER A 124 8.15 -3.68 23.06
CA SER A 124 7.64 -5.01 23.43
C SER A 124 8.13 -5.50 24.79
N LYS A 125 9.33 -5.04 25.22
CA LYS A 125 9.92 -5.37 26.51
C LYS A 125 9.55 -4.31 27.56
N LYS A 126 9.47 -4.73 28.83
CA LYS A 126 9.21 -3.82 29.94
C LYS A 126 10.29 -2.74 30.01
N THR A 127 9.83 -1.53 30.30
CA THR A 127 10.64 -0.31 30.45
C THR A 127 10.43 0.26 31.85
N PRO A 128 11.35 1.10 32.36
CA PRO A 128 11.14 1.79 33.65
C PRO A 128 9.86 2.64 33.68
N ASP A 129 9.51 3.21 32.52
CA ASP A 129 8.20 3.81 32.29
C ASP A 129 7.23 2.75 31.79
N ASP A 130 6.34 2.25 32.65
CA ASP A 130 5.40 1.17 32.31
C ASP A 130 4.50 1.52 31.11
N LYS A 131 4.19 2.81 30.90
CA LYS A 131 3.34 3.26 29.79
C LYS A 131 4.02 3.14 28.43
N LEU A 132 5.36 2.99 28.38
CA LEU A 132 6.09 2.73 27.15
C LEU A 132 6.16 1.24 26.78
N TRP A 133 5.81 0.35 27.71
CA TRP A 133 5.74 -1.07 27.45
C TRP A 133 4.45 -1.40 26.67
N LEU A 134 4.54 -2.21 25.63
CA LEU A 134 3.39 -2.65 24.84
C LEU A 134 3.57 -4.13 24.45
N PRO A 135 3.06 -5.06 25.28
CA PRO A 135 3.19 -6.49 25.04
C PRO A 135 2.36 -6.94 23.83
N SER A 136 2.74 -8.06 23.24
CA SER A 136 2.03 -8.66 22.10
C SER A 136 0.61 -9.14 22.46
N THR A 137 0.30 -9.34 23.74
CA THR A 137 -1.03 -9.71 24.26
C THR A 137 -1.16 -9.28 25.73
N GLY A 138 -2.37 -9.37 26.30
CA GLY A 138 -2.62 -9.25 27.75
C GLY A 138 -3.10 -7.88 28.22
N LEU A 139 -2.99 -6.84 27.39
CA LEU A 139 -3.64 -5.56 27.65
C LEU A 139 -5.05 -5.51 27.06
N SER A 140 -5.91 -4.65 27.61
CA SER A 140 -7.16 -4.31 26.95
C SER A 140 -6.90 -3.37 25.77
N ILE A 141 -7.78 -3.39 24.77
CA ILE A 141 -7.72 -2.46 23.61
C ILE A 141 -7.66 -0.99 24.08
N SER A 142 -8.47 -0.62 25.07
CA SER A 142 -8.48 0.74 25.62
C SER A 142 -7.15 1.10 26.27
N GLU A 143 -6.51 0.16 26.98
CA GLU A 143 -5.20 0.39 27.60
C GLU A 143 -4.09 0.51 26.56
N VAL A 144 -4.10 -0.33 25.52
CA VAL A 144 -3.19 -0.17 24.37
C VAL A 144 -3.32 1.21 23.76
N PHE A 145 -4.56 1.65 23.52
CA PHE A 145 -4.82 2.96 22.93
C PHE A 145 -4.39 4.11 23.86
N ASN A 146 -4.61 3.99 25.18
CA ASN A 146 -4.13 4.98 26.15
C ASN A 146 -2.60 5.10 26.14
N ARG A 147 -1.86 3.99 25.97
CA ARG A 147 -0.39 4.02 25.83
C ARG A 147 0.06 4.71 24.54
N ILE A 148 -0.69 4.55 23.45
CA ILE A 148 -0.49 5.32 22.20
C ILE A 148 -0.70 6.82 22.46
N LEU A 149 -1.81 7.22 23.08
CA LEU A 149 -2.04 8.64 23.41
C LEU A 149 -0.95 9.19 24.32
N TYR A 150 -0.47 8.40 25.29
CA TYR A 150 0.61 8.78 26.18
C TYR A 150 1.92 9.10 25.43
N ILE A 151 2.34 8.25 24.49
CA ILE A 151 3.58 8.50 23.73
C ILE A 151 3.46 9.70 22.78
N ILE A 152 2.26 9.92 22.22
CA ILE A 152 1.94 11.10 21.40
C ILE A 152 2.07 12.37 22.23
N GLU A 153 1.42 12.42 23.40
CA GLU A 153 1.42 13.60 24.27
C GLU A 153 2.80 13.87 24.87
N LYS A 154 3.47 12.83 25.38
CA LYS A 154 4.80 12.92 26.00
C LYS A 154 5.84 13.53 25.06
N ASN A 155 5.81 13.13 23.80
CA ASN A 155 6.77 13.56 22.78
C ASN A 155 6.22 14.68 21.88
N LYS A 156 5.00 15.20 22.15
CA LYS A 156 4.33 16.24 21.35
C LYS A 156 4.26 15.89 19.86
N LEU A 157 3.98 14.62 19.54
CA LEU A 157 3.98 14.11 18.16
C LEU A 157 2.74 14.57 17.41
N ASN A 158 2.92 14.98 16.16
CA ASN A 158 1.81 15.18 15.22
C ASN A 158 1.69 13.91 14.39
N THR A 159 0.79 13.04 14.83
CA THR A 159 0.73 11.65 14.35
C THR A 159 -0.29 11.52 13.24
N VAL A 160 0.10 10.83 12.16
CA VAL A 160 -0.80 10.43 11.09
C VAL A 160 -0.85 8.91 11.07
N PHE A 161 -2.02 8.34 11.36
CA PHE A 161 -2.29 6.93 11.14
C PHE A 161 -2.73 6.72 9.71
N VAL A 162 -2.06 5.83 8.98
CA VAL A 162 -2.50 5.36 7.68
C VAL A 162 -2.91 3.91 7.84
N ILE A 163 -4.22 3.65 7.74
CA ILE A 163 -4.77 2.30 7.83
C ILE A 163 -5.20 1.89 6.42
N ASP A 164 -4.40 1.02 5.80
CA ASP A 164 -4.74 0.41 4.53
C ASP A 164 -5.74 -0.73 4.73
N GLU A 165 -6.58 -0.96 3.72
CA GLU A 165 -7.71 -1.89 3.77
C GLU A 165 -8.59 -1.73 5.03
N ILE A 166 -8.89 -0.48 5.41
CA ILE A 166 -9.64 -0.13 6.64
C ILE A 166 -11.04 -0.77 6.71
N ASP A 167 -11.61 -1.16 5.57
CA ASP A 167 -12.86 -1.94 5.51
C ASP A 167 -12.76 -3.30 6.20
N HIS A 168 -11.56 -3.90 6.25
CA HIS A 168 -11.33 -5.09 7.06
C HIS A 168 -11.41 -4.78 8.56
N LEU A 169 -11.00 -3.58 8.97
CA LEU A 169 -11.09 -3.15 10.37
C LEU A 169 -12.55 -2.97 10.81
N ALA A 170 -13.39 -2.39 9.96
CA ALA A 170 -14.82 -2.22 10.23
C ALA A 170 -15.49 -3.58 10.54
N LYS A 171 -15.22 -4.60 9.72
CA LYS A 171 -15.71 -5.98 9.92
C LYS A 171 -15.23 -6.63 11.22
N LEU A 172 -14.06 -6.24 11.73
CA LEU A 172 -13.55 -6.71 13.02
C LEU A 172 -14.19 -5.98 14.20
N VAL A 173 -14.52 -4.70 14.03
CA VAL A 173 -15.18 -3.87 15.05
C VAL A 173 -16.61 -4.36 15.28
N ASP A 174 -17.37 -4.63 14.21
CA ASP A 174 -18.74 -5.16 14.29
C ASP A 174 -18.81 -6.44 15.15
N LYS A 175 -17.86 -7.35 14.95
CA LYS A 175 -17.77 -8.62 15.71
C LYS A 175 -17.39 -8.44 17.18
N THR A 176 -16.72 -7.35 17.55
CA THR A 176 -16.15 -7.17 18.90
C THR A 176 -16.90 -6.15 19.76
N GLY A 177 -17.80 -5.35 19.16
CA GLY A 177 -18.53 -4.28 19.83
C GLY A 177 -17.64 -3.17 20.39
N LYS A 178 -16.36 -3.12 20.00
CA LYS A 178 -15.36 -2.17 20.51
C LYS A 178 -14.99 -1.18 19.42
N ASP A 179 -15.49 0.03 19.57
CA ASP A 179 -15.32 1.07 18.57
C ASP A 179 -13.96 1.78 18.68
N VAL A 180 -12.92 1.11 18.18
CA VAL A 180 -11.58 1.69 18.09
C VAL A 180 -11.53 2.81 17.07
N LEU A 181 -12.33 2.75 16.01
CA LEU A 181 -12.44 3.84 15.05
C LEU A 181 -13.00 5.10 15.72
N TYR A 182 -14.00 4.97 16.58
CA TYR A 182 -14.47 6.07 17.44
C TYR A 182 -13.38 6.59 18.37
N SER A 183 -12.58 5.70 18.95
CA SER A 183 -11.48 6.10 19.84
C SER A 183 -10.39 6.88 19.09
N ILE A 184 -10.02 6.44 17.88
CA ILE A 184 -9.02 7.09 17.01
C ILE A 184 -9.53 8.45 16.53
N THR A 185 -10.72 8.50 15.94
CA THR A 185 -11.30 9.73 15.37
C THR A 185 -11.50 10.83 16.42
N ARG A 186 -11.68 10.46 17.70
CA ARG A 186 -11.83 11.41 18.83
C ARG A 186 -10.60 11.57 19.69
N ALA A 187 -9.45 11.04 19.28
CA ALA A 187 -8.21 11.12 20.05
C ALA A 187 -7.81 12.56 20.42
N ASN A 188 -8.02 13.51 19.51
CA ASN A 188 -7.68 14.92 19.73
C ASN A 188 -8.50 15.59 20.84
N LEU A 189 -9.64 15.03 21.25
CA LEU A 189 -10.39 15.52 22.42
C LEU A 189 -9.69 15.15 23.74
N LYS A 190 -8.82 14.13 23.73
CA LYS A 190 -8.09 13.64 24.92
C LYS A 190 -6.65 14.14 24.98
N LEU A 191 -6.05 14.49 23.84
CA LEU A 191 -4.68 14.97 23.75
C LEU A 191 -4.59 16.45 24.15
N LYS A 192 -3.71 16.78 25.09
CA LYS A 192 -3.40 18.19 25.43
C LYS A 192 -2.26 18.75 24.58
N ASN A 193 -1.35 17.87 24.14
CA ASN A 193 -0.22 18.19 23.28
C ASN A 193 -0.08 17.10 22.20
N GLY A 194 0.44 17.49 21.04
CA GLY A 194 0.47 16.62 19.86
C GLY A 194 -0.92 16.46 19.25
N SER A 195 -1.01 15.61 18.23
CA SER A 195 -2.26 15.34 17.52
C SER A 195 -2.26 13.94 16.94
N LEU A 196 -3.45 13.46 16.60
CA LEU A 196 -3.67 12.26 15.83
C LEU A 196 -4.68 12.53 14.71
N SER A 197 -4.28 12.31 13.47
CA SER A 197 -5.18 12.29 12.31
C SER A 197 -5.17 10.90 11.67
N LEU A 198 -6.26 10.55 11.01
CA LEU A 198 -6.44 9.25 10.36
C LEU A 198 -6.59 9.42 8.84
N ILE A 199 -5.84 8.62 8.10
CA ILE A 199 -6.04 8.36 6.68
C ILE A 199 -6.48 6.90 6.54
N GLY A 200 -7.74 6.67 6.22
CA GLY A 200 -8.27 5.34 5.94
C GLY A 200 -8.27 5.08 4.44
N ILE A 201 -7.67 3.98 4.00
CA ILE A 201 -7.69 3.56 2.60
C ILE A 201 -8.57 2.32 2.50
N SER A 202 -9.58 2.36 1.63
CA SER A 202 -10.49 1.24 1.43
C SER A 202 -10.64 0.85 -0.03
N ASN A 203 -10.86 -0.45 -0.24
CA ASN A 203 -11.23 -1.00 -1.54
C ASN A 203 -12.75 -1.08 -1.75
N ASP A 204 -13.55 -0.84 -0.72
CA ASP A 204 -15.01 -0.95 -0.75
C ASP A 204 -15.66 0.39 -0.43
N VAL A 205 -16.27 1.04 -1.43
CA VAL A 205 -16.97 2.33 -1.25
C VAL A 205 -18.15 2.25 -0.28
N ARG A 206 -18.67 1.04 -0.03
CA ARG A 206 -19.83 0.79 0.84
C ARG A 206 -19.45 0.47 2.28
N PHE A 207 -18.16 0.37 2.62
CA PHE A 207 -17.75 -0.03 3.98
C PHE A 207 -18.28 0.93 5.06
N LYS A 208 -18.55 2.19 4.70
CA LYS A 208 -19.15 3.17 5.61
C LYS A 208 -20.56 2.78 6.06
N ASP A 209 -21.30 2.00 5.27
CA ASP A 209 -22.64 1.52 5.64
C ASP A 209 -22.58 0.53 6.82
N GLU A 210 -21.41 -0.04 7.10
CA GLU A 210 -21.15 -0.92 8.24
C GLU A 210 -20.72 -0.16 9.51
N LEU A 211 -20.55 1.16 9.44
CA LEU A 211 -20.06 1.98 10.56
C LEU A 211 -21.18 2.75 11.26
N ASP A 212 -21.00 3.00 12.56
CA ASP A 212 -21.87 3.91 13.31
C ASP A 212 -21.84 5.33 12.70
N PRO A 213 -22.98 6.01 12.50
CA PRO A 213 -23.05 7.35 11.92
C PRO A 213 -22.12 8.39 12.57
N ARG A 214 -21.86 8.26 13.87
CA ARG A 214 -20.95 9.15 14.63
C ARG A 214 -19.49 8.95 14.24
N VAL A 215 -19.12 7.72 13.91
CA VAL A 215 -17.80 7.39 13.37
C VAL A 215 -17.69 7.94 11.96
N ILE A 216 -18.68 7.69 11.10
CA ILE A 216 -18.69 8.20 9.71
C ILE A 216 -18.49 9.73 9.71
N SER A 217 -19.26 10.45 10.52
CA SER A 217 -19.19 11.92 10.56
C SER A 217 -17.83 12.48 10.94
N THR A 218 -17.01 11.74 11.71
CA THR A 218 -15.67 12.19 12.13
C THR A 218 -14.57 11.56 11.28
N LEU A 219 -14.81 10.37 10.72
CA LEU A 219 -13.87 9.63 9.90
C LEU A 219 -13.82 10.19 8.46
N SER A 220 -14.98 10.54 7.91
CA SER A 220 -15.17 11.08 6.55
C SER A 220 -15.23 12.61 6.53
N GLU A 221 -14.33 13.30 7.23
CA GLU A 221 -14.26 14.77 7.13
C GLU A 221 -13.92 15.20 5.70
N GLU A 222 -13.01 14.47 5.06
CA GLU A 222 -12.77 14.52 3.62
C GLU A 222 -12.79 13.13 2.99
N GLU A 223 -13.33 13.03 1.77
CA GLU A 223 -13.42 11.78 1.00
C GLU A 223 -12.83 11.98 -0.40
N LEU A 224 -11.98 11.04 -0.84
CA LEU A 224 -11.35 11.06 -2.15
C LEU A 224 -11.51 9.72 -2.87
N VAL A 225 -11.87 9.76 -4.15
CA VAL A 225 -12.08 8.57 -4.98
C VAL A 225 -10.96 8.43 -6.02
N PHE A 226 -10.40 7.22 -6.09
CA PHE A 226 -9.44 6.79 -7.09
C PHE A 226 -10.17 5.92 -8.11
N PRO A 227 -10.40 6.43 -9.33
CA PRO A 227 -11.00 5.64 -10.40
C PRO A 227 -10.08 4.49 -10.83
N GLY A 228 -10.66 3.49 -11.48
CA GLY A 228 -9.91 2.47 -12.23
C GLY A 228 -9.01 3.14 -13.27
N TYR A 229 -7.87 2.53 -13.60
CA TYR A 229 -7.11 2.98 -14.77
C TYR A 229 -7.78 2.53 -16.06
N GLU A 230 -7.78 3.40 -17.07
CA GLU A 230 -8.17 3.03 -18.42
C GLU A 230 -7.07 2.22 -19.13
N THR A 231 -7.43 1.47 -20.17
CA THR A 231 -6.46 0.63 -20.91
C THR A 231 -5.21 1.40 -21.35
N ASN A 232 -5.37 2.61 -21.90
CA ASN A 232 -4.24 3.42 -22.34
C ASN A 232 -3.38 3.90 -21.17
N GLU A 233 -3.99 4.22 -20.03
CA GLU A 233 -3.26 4.64 -18.83
C GLU A 233 -2.40 3.50 -18.27
N ILE A 234 -2.94 2.27 -18.24
CA ILE A 234 -2.16 1.10 -17.83
C ILE A 234 -1.01 0.86 -18.80
N LYS A 235 -1.25 0.99 -20.10
CA LYS A 235 -0.21 0.84 -21.11
C LYS A 235 0.93 1.84 -20.89
N GLU A 236 0.62 3.13 -20.72
CA GLU A 236 1.62 4.16 -20.45
C GLU A 236 2.39 3.89 -19.14
N ILE A 237 1.72 3.37 -18.11
CA ILE A 237 2.38 2.92 -16.86
C ILE A 237 3.36 1.76 -17.12
N LEU A 238 3.00 0.79 -17.96
CA LEU A 238 3.90 -0.30 -18.32
C LEU A 238 5.06 0.20 -19.16
N GLU A 239 4.82 1.11 -20.12
CA GLU A 239 5.84 1.73 -20.96
C GLU A 239 6.88 2.52 -20.14
N ASP A 240 6.47 3.19 -19.07
CA ASP A 240 7.37 3.84 -18.09
C ASP A 240 8.22 2.83 -17.30
N ARG A 241 7.69 1.63 -17.07
CA ARG A 241 8.36 0.56 -16.30
C ARG A 241 9.34 -0.27 -17.13
N VAL A 242 9.02 -0.53 -18.39
CA VAL A 242 9.79 -1.41 -19.28
C VAL A 242 11.28 -1.06 -19.33
N PRO A 243 11.69 0.19 -19.63
CA PRO A 243 13.12 0.51 -19.77
C PRO A 243 13.90 0.41 -18.44
N LEU A 244 13.20 0.44 -17.31
CA LEU A 244 13.79 0.28 -15.99
C LEU A 244 13.93 -1.20 -15.60
N ALA A 245 13.03 -2.06 -16.09
CA ALA A 245 12.91 -3.47 -15.67
C ALA A 245 13.55 -4.46 -16.63
N PHE A 246 13.57 -4.18 -17.93
CA PHE A 246 13.94 -5.14 -18.97
C PHE A 246 15.04 -4.61 -19.90
N GLU A 247 15.68 -5.52 -20.62
CA GLU A 247 16.62 -5.18 -21.70
C GLU A 247 15.93 -4.49 -22.87
N GLU A 248 16.69 -3.72 -23.66
CA GLU A 248 16.14 -2.96 -24.80
C GLU A 248 15.49 -3.90 -25.83
N ASN A 249 14.34 -3.47 -26.38
CA ASN A 249 13.55 -4.20 -27.39
C ASN A 249 13.10 -5.62 -26.96
N SER A 250 13.17 -5.94 -25.67
CA SER A 250 12.78 -7.25 -25.14
C SER A 250 11.28 -7.38 -24.89
N VAL A 251 10.49 -6.30 -25.02
CA VAL A 251 9.04 -6.32 -24.82
C VAL A 251 8.34 -5.81 -26.06
N SER A 252 7.52 -6.66 -26.69
CA SER A 252 6.74 -6.25 -27.87
C SER A 252 5.59 -5.32 -27.50
N SER A 253 5.22 -4.42 -28.42
CA SER A 253 4.07 -3.53 -28.25
C SER A 253 2.75 -4.31 -28.15
N GLY A 254 2.63 -5.44 -28.86
CA GLY A 254 1.50 -6.37 -28.74
C GLY A 254 1.33 -6.85 -27.29
N ALA A 255 2.40 -7.35 -26.68
CA ALA A 255 2.39 -7.81 -25.29
C ALA A 255 1.93 -6.72 -24.31
N LEU A 256 2.40 -5.48 -24.48
CA LEU A 256 1.98 -4.35 -23.64
C LEU A 256 0.50 -4.03 -23.81
N ASN A 257 0.00 -3.96 -25.05
CA ASN A 257 -1.41 -3.71 -25.34
C ASN A 257 -2.31 -4.81 -24.73
N LEU A 258 -1.92 -6.07 -24.90
CA LEU A 258 -2.68 -7.21 -24.37
C LEU A 258 -2.68 -7.21 -22.85
N CYS A 259 -1.52 -6.97 -22.23
CA CYS A 259 -1.37 -6.87 -20.78
C CYS A 259 -2.28 -5.78 -20.19
N ALA A 260 -2.25 -4.58 -20.78
CA ALA A 260 -3.07 -3.46 -20.36
C ALA A 260 -4.57 -3.75 -20.50
N SER A 261 -4.99 -4.34 -21.63
CA SER A 261 -6.38 -4.71 -21.87
C SER A 261 -6.87 -5.76 -20.86
N MET A 262 -6.07 -6.78 -20.55
CA MET A 262 -6.41 -7.80 -19.56
C MET A 262 -6.58 -7.21 -18.15
N ALA A 263 -5.69 -6.30 -17.75
CA ALA A 263 -5.80 -5.63 -16.45
C ALA A 263 -7.00 -4.66 -16.37
N CYS A 264 -7.34 -3.98 -17.47
CA CYS A 264 -8.50 -3.09 -17.52
C CYS A 264 -9.83 -3.84 -17.38
N ARG A 265 -9.94 -5.05 -17.94
CA ARG A 265 -11.10 -5.93 -17.74
C ARG A 265 -11.36 -6.23 -16.26
N GLU A 266 -10.30 -6.24 -15.46
CA GLU A 266 -10.30 -6.45 -14.00
C GLU A 266 -10.27 -5.13 -13.23
N HIS A 267 -11.16 -4.20 -13.61
CA HIS A 267 -11.34 -2.89 -12.95
C HIS A 267 -10.15 -1.93 -13.01
N GLY A 268 -9.23 -2.11 -13.95
CA GLY A 268 -8.12 -1.18 -14.14
C GLY A 268 -7.03 -1.30 -13.09
N ASP A 269 -6.65 -2.54 -12.73
CA ASP A 269 -5.64 -2.81 -11.70
C ASP A 269 -4.21 -2.78 -12.30
N ALA A 270 -3.47 -1.69 -12.07
CA ALA A 270 -2.09 -1.54 -12.55
C ALA A 270 -1.11 -2.53 -11.88
N ARG A 271 -1.37 -2.98 -10.64
CA ARG A 271 -0.55 -3.99 -9.96
C ARG A 271 -0.69 -5.34 -10.66
N ARG A 272 -1.91 -5.70 -11.09
CA ARG A 272 -2.16 -6.90 -11.89
C ARG A 272 -1.43 -6.83 -13.23
N ALA A 273 -1.47 -5.69 -13.93
CA ALA A 273 -0.75 -5.49 -15.18
C ALA A 273 0.76 -5.72 -15.02
N ILE A 274 1.38 -5.06 -14.02
CA ILE A 274 2.81 -5.22 -13.74
C ILE A 274 3.14 -6.68 -13.38
N LYS A 275 2.29 -7.34 -12.58
CA LYS A 275 2.48 -8.74 -12.21
C LYS A 275 2.37 -9.68 -13.41
N LEU A 276 1.43 -9.42 -14.29
CA LEU A 276 1.24 -10.19 -15.52
C LEU A 276 2.48 -10.08 -16.42
N LEU A 277 3.05 -8.88 -16.55
CA LEU A 277 4.28 -8.65 -17.30
C LEU A 277 5.50 -9.35 -16.65
N ASP A 278 5.64 -9.31 -15.32
CA ASP A 278 6.66 -10.06 -14.56
C ASP A 278 6.60 -11.57 -14.82
N VAL A 279 5.40 -12.16 -14.74
CA VAL A 279 5.22 -13.60 -14.98
C VAL A 279 5.46 -13.95 -16.45
N ALA A 280 5.06 -13.08 -17.38
CA ALA A 280 5.31 -13.27 -18.80
C ALA A 280 6.81 -13.22 -19.14
N ALA A 281 7.56 -12.30 -18.53
CA ALA A 281 9.01 -12.22 -18.69
C ALA A 281 9.70 -13.51 -18.22
N LYS A 282 9.36 -13.99 -17.02
CA LYS A 282 9.87 -15.28 -16.49
C LYS A 282 9.49 -16.46 -17.38
N THR A 283 8.33 -16.39 -18.03
CA THR A 283 7.89 -17.44 -18.96
C THR A 283 8.72 -17.43 -20.25
N ALA A 284 9.04 -16.24 -20.77
CA ALA A 284 9.91 -16.09 -21.93
C ALA A 284 11.34 -16.57 -21.64
N GLU A 285 11.92 -16.19 -20.49
CA GLU A 285 13.26 -16.65 -20.07
C GLU A 285 13.31 -18.18 -19.90
N LEU A 286 12.28 -18.79 -19.30
CA LEU A 286 12.17 -20.25 -19.17
C LEU A 286 12.10 -20.96 -20.53
N LYS A 287 11.50 -20.32 -21.54
CA LYS A 287 11.45 -20.82 -22.92
C LYS A 287 12.70 -20.47 -23.75
N GLN A 288 13.62 -19.68 -23.19
CA GLN A 288 14.81 -19.16 -23.88
C GLN A 288 14.49 -18.21 -25.04
N ASP A 289 13.30 -17.61 -25.02
CA ASP A 289 12.91 -16.60 -26.00
C ASP A 289 13.66 -15.29 -25.73
N SER A 290 13.91 -14.50 -26.77
CA SER A 290 14.61 -13.21 -26.64
C SER A 290 13.67 -12.04 -26.34
N SER A 291 12.35 -12.25 -26.38
CA SER A 291 11.37 -11.18 -26.16
C SER A 291 10.03 -11.68 -25.59
N ILE A 292 9.34 -10.77 -24.91
CA ILE A 292 7.99 -10.96 -24.37
C ILE A 292 6.97 -10.64 -25.47
N THR A 293 6.14 -11.64 -25.79
CA THR A 293 5.11 -11.58 -26.84
C THR A 293 3.72 -11.76 -26.24
N ASP A 294 2.68 -11.57 -27.06
CA ASP A 294 1.29 -11.83 -26.67
C ASP A 294 1.07 -13.26 -26.14
N GLU A 295 1.80 -14.24 -26.67
CA GLU A 295 1.73 -15.62 -26.20
C GLU A 295 2.19 -15.75 -24.74
N HIS A 296 3.30 -15.09 -24.39
CA HIS A 296 3.82 -15.06 -23.02
C HIS A 296 2.83 -14.44 -22.03
N ILE A 297 2.14 -13.39 -22.45
CA ILE A 297 1.08 -12.75 -21.65
C ILE A 297 -0.10 -13.71 -21.44
N ARG A 298 -0.54 -14.43 -22.47
CA ARG A 298 -1.64 -15.42 -22.34
C ARG A 298 -1.26 -16.55 -21.39
N LEU A 299 -0.06 -17.10 -21.52
CA LEU A 299 0.45 -18.14 -20.63
C LEU A 299 0.58 -17.65 -19.18
N ALA A 300 1.04 -16.41 -19.00
CA ALA A 300 1.14 -15.79 -17.69
C ALA A 300 -0.23 -15.60 -17.03
N SER A 301 -1.25 -15.18 -17.79
CA SER A 301 -2.61 -15.02 -17.29
C SER A 301 -3.18 -16.33 -16.74
N GLN A 302 -2.97 -17.44 -17.47
CA GLN A 302 -3.40 -18.76 -17.02
C GLN A 302 -2.71 -19.20 -15.73
N ARG A 303 -1.45 -18.80 -15.50
CA ARG A 303 -0.72 -19.12 -14.26
C ARG A 303 -1.12 -18.28 -13.06
N ILE A 304 -1.59 -17.05 -13.27
CA ILE A 304 -2.00 -16.13 -12.20
C ILE A 304 -3.42 -16.45 -11.70
N GLU A 305 -4.26 -17.06 -12.53
CA GLU A 305 -5.64 -17.44 -12.21
C GLU A 305 -5.77 -18.80 -11.49
N VAL A 306 -4.68 -19.57 -11.41
CA VAL A 306 -4.57 -20.85 -10.68
C VAL A 306 -4.00 -20.61 -9.29
#